data_AF-A0A7X2IVN7-F1
#
_entry.id   AF-A0A7X2IVN7-F1
#
_cell.length_a   1.000
_cell.length_b   1.000
_cell.length_c   1.000
_cell.angle_alpha   90.00
_cell.angle_beta   90.00
_cell.angle_gamma   90.00
#
_symmetry.space_group_name_H-M   'P 1'
#
loop_
_entity.id
_entity.type
_entity.pdbx_description
1 polymer ?
#
loop_
_entity_poly.entity_id
_entity_poly.type
_entity_poly.pdbx_seq_one_letter_code
_entity_poly.pdbx_strand_id
1 'polypeptide(L)'
;MQQQLKQRFDRVERAIGEASQACSAERNLPGELRDCIHKLDRQADKVQQEAAVLDAAALGRMVEELGVLGERARRVCINVPTLTAQMKSAVLHVHEELQELKRDLH
;
A
#
# COMPACT_ATOMS: atom_id res chain seq x y z
N MET A 1 21.02 -5.64 7.61
CA MET A 1 19.96 -4.61 7.53
C MET A 1 19.09 -4.74 6.28
N GLN A 2 19.64 -4.84 5.06
CA GLN A 2 18.80 -4.85 3.83
C GLN A 2 17.79 -6.00 3.71
N GLN A 3 18.09 -7.19 4.26
CA GLN A 3 17.17 -8.34 4.20
C GLN A 3 15.88 -8.14 5.02
N GLN A 4 15.95 -7.46 6.17
CA GLN A 4 14.75 -7.20 6.99
C GLN A 4 13.83 -6.20 6.31
N LEU A 5 14.39 -5.17 5.69
CA LEU A 5 13.65 -4.17 4.95
C LEU A 5 12.97 -4.78 3.71
N LYS A 6 13.67 -5.67 3.00
CA LYS A 6 13.08 -6.42 1.89
C LYS A 6 11.91 -7.30 2.33
N GLN A 7 12.09 -8.07 3.41
CA GLN A 7 11.01 -8.90 3.97
C GLN A 7 9.80 -8.08 4.45
N ARG A 8 10.04 -6.89 5.00
CA ARG A 8 8.96 -5.94 5.36
C ARG A 8 8.25 -5.43 4.11
N PHE A 9 9.02 -5.09 3.07
CA PHE A 9 8.45 -4.66 1.79
C PHE A 9 7.61 -5.77 1.14
N ASP A 10 8.06 -7.01 1.17
CA ASP A 10 7.30 -8.18 0.67
C ASP A 10 5.94 -8.34 1.39
N ARG A 11 5.79 -7.86 2.63
CA ARG A 11 4.50 -7.86 3.33
C ARG A 11 3.60 -6.74 2.85
N VAL A 12 4.15 -5.54 2.70
CA VAL A 12 3.44 -4.39 2.13
C VAL A 12 2.91 -4.71 0.73
N GLU A 13 3.75 -5.28 -0.14
CA GLU A 13 3.35 -5.68 -1.49
C GLU A 13 2.19 -6.69 -1.47
N ARG A 14 2.29 -7.72 -0.62
CA ARG A 14 1.20 -8.69 -0.47
C ARG A 14 -0.10 -8.04 0.00
N ALA A 15 -0.04 -7.18 1.00
CA ALA A 15 -1.21 -6.46 1.49
C ALA A 15 -1.83 -5.58 0.38
N ILE A 16 -0.99 -4.91 -0.42
CA ILE A 16 -1.43 -4.09 -1.55
C ILE A 16 -2.09 -4.95 -2.63
N GLY A 17 -1.51 -6.11 -2.95
CA GLY A 17 -2.10 -7.07 -3.89
C GLY A 17 -3.45 -7.60 -3.42
N GLU A 18 -3.60 -7.89 -2.13
CA GLU A 18 -4.90 -8.26 -1.53
C GLU A 18 -5.93 -7.12 -1.66
N ALA A 19 -5.52 -5.87 -1.43
CA ALA A 19 -6.38 -4.71 -1.58
C ALA A 19 -6.75 -4.45 -3.05
N SER A 20 -5.83 -4.67 -4.00
CA SER A 20 -6.06 -4.59 -5.44
C SER A 20 -7.05 -5.65 -5.92
N GLN A 21 -6.94 -6.87 -5.40
CA GLN A 21 -7.88 -7.95 -5.67
C GLN A 21 -9.28 -7.65 -5.09
N ALA A 22 -9.36 -7.19 -3.83
CA ALA A 22 -10.62 -6.79 -3.22
C ALA A 22 -11.28 -5.62 -3.99
N CYS A 23 -10.48 -4.63 -4.39
CA CYS A 23 -10.88 -3.52 -5.25
C CYS A 23 -11.50 -3.99 -6.57
N SER A 24 -10.91 -5.00 -7.21
CA SER A 24 -11.39 -5.56 -8.47
C SER A 24 -12.71 -6.34 -8.31
N ALA A 25 -12.95 -6.94 -7.13
CA ALA A 25 -14.21 -7.62 -6.81
C ALA A 25 -15.35 -6.62 -6.44
N GLU A 26 -15.00 -5.39 -6.09
CA GLU A 26 -15.95 -4.40 -5.55
C GLU A 26 -16.58 -3.53 -6.65
N ARG A 27 -17.86 -3.79 -6.97
CA ARG A 27 -18.58 -3.12 -8.07
C ARG A 27 -18.81 -1.62 -7.85
N ASN A 28 -19.03 -1.21 -6.60
CA ASN A 28 -19.38 0.17 -6.23
C ASN A 28 -18.19 0.92 -5.60
N LEU A 29 -16.97 0.62 -6.06
CA LEU A 29 -15.79 1.26 -5.51
C LEU A 29 -15.71 2.74 -5.95
N PRO A 30 -15.52 3.68 -5.01
CA PRO A 30 -15.25 5.08 -5.33
C PRO A 30 -14.04 5.21 -6.26
N GLY A 31 -14.14 6.07 -7.28
CA GLY A 31 -13.05 6.30 -8.23
C GLY A 31 -11.75 6.74 -7.55
N GLU A 32 -11.85 7.56 -6.51
CA GLU A 32 -10.68 7.99 -5.73
C GLU A 32 -9.99 6.83 -5.01
N LEU A 33 -10.77 5.91 -4.42
CA LEU A 33 -10.21 4.74 -3.74
C LEU A 33 -9.54 3.79 -4.74
N ARG A 34 -10.20 3.54 -5.88
CA ARG A 34 -9.63 2.75 -6.98
C ARG A 34 -8.29 3.31 -7.46
N ASP A 35 -8.24 4.63 -7.66
CA ASP A 35 -7.02 5.31 -8.11
C ASP A 35 -5.88 5.19 -7.09
N CYS A 36 -6.19 5.34 -5.79
CA CYS A 36 -5.19 5.16 -4.73
C CYS A 36 -4.64 3.73 -4.72
N ILE A 37 -5.50 2.72 -4.82
CA ILE A 37 -5.10 1.31 -4.77
C ILE A 37 -4.28 0.93 -6.01
N HIS A 38 -4.69 1.35 -7.21
CA HIS A 38 -3.90 1.12 -8.42
C HIS A 38 -2.53 1.81 -8.38
N LYS A 39 -2.43 2.99 -7.76
CA LYS A 39 -1.15 3.69 -7.59
C LYS A 39 -0.24 2.97 -6.59
N LEU A 40 -0.81 2.50 -5.47
CA LEU A 40 -0.11 1.68 -4.49
C LEU A 40 0.48 0.42 -5.13
N ASP A 41 -0.36 -0.31 -5.88
CA ASP A 41 0.00 -1.55 -6.59
C ASP A 41 1.17 -1.33 -7.54
N ARG A 42 1.05 -0.35 -8.46
CA ARG A 42 2.13 0.00 -9.39
C ARG A 42 3.41 0.46 -8.70
N GLN A 43 3.31 1.24 -7.62
CA GLN A 43 4.50 1.69 -6.90
C GLN A 43 5.17 0.53 -6.18
N ALA A 44 4.42 -0.38 -5.55
CA ALA A 44 4.95 -1.57 -4.90
C ALA A 44 5.67 -2.48 -5.90
N ASP A 45 5.05 -2.78 -7.05
CA ASP A 45 5.68 -3.54 -8.14
C ASP A 45 6.97 -2.90 -8.64
N LYS A 46 6.97 -1.57 -8.76
CA LYS A 46 8.15 -0.81 -9.20
C LYS A 46 9.28 -0.91 -8.18
N VAL A 47 8.99 -0.75 -6.89
CA VAL A 47 9.99 -0.95 -5.83
C VAL A 47 10.52 -2.38 -5.87
N GLN A 48 9.67 -3.38 -6.02
CA GLN A 48 10.10 -4.79 -6.04
C GLN A 48 11.11 -5.06 -7.18
N GLN A 49 10.80 -4.55 -8.37
CA GLN A 49 11.67 -4.68 -9.54
C GLN A 49 12.98 -3.91 -9.40
N GLU A 50 12.94 -2.71 -8.81
CA GLU A 50 14.11 -1.84 -8.66
C GLU A 50 14.84 -2.05 -7.32
N ALA A 51 14.33 -2.85 -6.38
CA ALA A 51 14.88 -3.01 -5.03
C ALA A 51 16.32 -3.57 -5.02
N ALA A 52 16.72 -4.26 -6.08
CA ALA A 52 18.09 -4.75 -6.25
C ALA A 52 19.10 -3.63 -6.55
N VAL A 53 18.65 -2.50 -7.07
CA VAL A 53 19.47 -1.37 -7.54
C VAL A 53 19.16 -0.05 -6.82
N LEU A 54 18.02 0.05 -6.13
CA LEU A 54 17.63 1.22 -5.34
C LEU A 54 18.53 1.38 -4.12
N ASP A 55 19.02 2.61 -3.92
CA ASP A 55 19.66 3.03 -2.68
C ASP A 55 18.62 3.27 -1.58
N ALA A 56 19.09 3.28 -0.32
CA ALA A 56 18.22 3.41 0.85
C ALA A 56 17.42 4.73 0.85
N ALA A 57 17.95 5.82 0.30
CA ALA A 57 17.26 7.11 0.25
C ALA A 57 16.17 7.14 -0.83
N ALA A 58 16.39 6.47 -1.96
CA ALA A 58 15.34 6.25 -2.95
C ALA A 58 14.22 5.36 -2.41
N LEU A 59 14.57 4.25 -1.73
CA LEU A 59 13.58 3.38 -1.10
C LEU A 59 12.75 4.12 -0.04
N GLY A 60 13.40 4.91 0.82
CA GLY A 60 12.71 5.71 1.83
C GLY A 60 11.68 6.69 1.24
N ARG A 61 12.04 7.39 0.15
CA ARG A 61 11.11 8.28 -0.56
C ARG A 61 9.90 7.54 -1.12
N MET A 62 10.12 6.37 -1.73
CA MET A 62 9.03 5.56 -2.27
C MET A 62 8.09 5.05 -1.16
N VAL A 63 8.65 4.65 -0.01
CA VAL A 63 7.83 4.26 1.15
C VAL A 63 7.02 5.43 1.70
N GLU A 64 7.58 6.64 1.71
CA GLU A 64 6.81 7.83 2.09
C GLU A 64 5.65 8.09 1.12
N GLU A 65 5.88 7.99 -0.19
CA GLU A 65 4.82 8.15 -1.20
C GLU A 65 3.71 7.09 -1.05
N LEU A 66 4.09 5.82 -0.85
CA LEU A 66 3.15 4.74 -0.56
C LEU A 66 2.35 5.05 0.71
N GLY A 67 3.00 5.54 1.77
CA GLY A 67 2.33 5.93 3.02
C GLY A 67 1.28 7.03 2.82
N VAL A 68 1.56 8.03 1.99
CA VAL A 68 0.60 9.09 1.64
C VAL A 68 -0.61 8.51 0.89
N LEU A 69 -0.37 7.63 -0.08
CA LEU A 69 -1.44 6.96 -0.83
C LEU A 69 -2.29 6.05 0.07
N GLY A 70 -1.66 5.29 0.97
CA GLY A 70 -2.33 4.40 1.92
C GLY A 70 -3.20 5.17 2.93
N GLU A 71 -2.70 6.28 3.47
CA GLU A 71 -3.50 7.18 4.32
C GLU A 71 -4.69 7.76 3.55
N ARG A 72 -4.50 8.18 2.30
CA ARG A 72 -5.61 8.71 1.48
C ARG A 72 -6.65 7.64 1.22
N ALA A 73 -6.24 6.43 0.82
CA ALA A 73 -7.13 5.28 0.65
C ALA A 73 -7.92 4.99 1.93
N ARG A 74 -7.24 4.97 3.09
CA ARG A 74 -7.85 4.77 4.40
C ARG A 74 -8.91 5.83 4.72
N ARG A 75 -8.63 7.10 4.47
CA ARG A 75 -9.60 8.20 4.69
C ARG A 75 -10.86 8.02 3.84
N VAL A 76 -10.70 7.70 2.56
CA VAL A 76 -11.85 7.41 1.68
C VAL A 76 -12.62 6.21 2.21
N CYS A 77 -11.91 5.16 2.63
CA CYS A 77 -12.52 3.96 3.22
C CYS A 77 -13.39 4.25 4.44
N ILE A 78 -12.91 5.12 5.35
CA ILE A 78 -13.63 5.51 6.56
C ILE A 78 -14.84 6.39 6.22
N ASN A 79 -14.72 7.24 5.20
CA ASN A 79 -15.77 8.17 4.78
C ASN A 79 -16.86 7.52 3.92
N VAL A 80 -16.63 6.33 3.36
CA VAL A 80 -17.58 5.64 2.48
C VAL A 80 -18.18 4.43 3.22
N PRO A 81 -19.37 4.58 3.84
CA PRO A 81 -19.98 3.51 4.64
C PRO A 81 -20.36 2.28 3.83
N THR A 82 -20.64 2.46 2.53
CA THR A 82 -21.11 1.42 1.60
C THR A 82 -20.04 0.43 1.15
N LEU A 83 -18.77 0.63 1.53
CA LEU A 83 -17.69 -0.31 1.24
C LEU A 83 -17.83 -1.59 2.03
N THR A 84 -17.41 -2.70 1.43
CA THR A 84 -17.47 -4.00 2.08
C THR A 84 -16.50 -4.07 3.27
N ALA A 85 -16.79 -4.95 4.22
CA ALA A 85 -15.86 -5.21 5.33
C ALA A 85 -14.50 -5.71 4.83
N GLN A 86 -14.49 -6.50 3.76
CA GLN A 86 -13.27 -7.00 3.12
C GLN A 86 -12.40 -5.85 2.61
N MET A 87 -12.98 -4.89 1.88
CA MET A 87 -12.22 -3.75 1.35
C MET A 87 -11.70 -2.84 2.46
N LYS A 88 -12.53 -2.58 3.49
CA LYS A 88 -12.10 -1.82 4.66
C LYS A 88 -10.91 -2.50 5.35
N SER A 89 -11.00 -3.82 5.56
CA SER A 89 -9.93 -4.61 6.18
C SER A 89 -8.65 -4.59 5.34
N ALA A 90 -8.75 -4.76 4.02
CA ALA A 90 -7.58 -4.77 3.15
C ALA A 90 -6.87 -3.40 3.14
N VAL A 91 -7.61 -2.30 3.07
CA VAL A 91 -7.05 -0.95 3.08
C VAL A 91 -6.44 -0.60 4.43
N LEU A 92 -7.06 -1.03 5.54
CA LEU A 92 -6.48 -0.89 6.87
C LEU A 92 -5.17 -1.65 7.00
N HIS A 93 -5.14 -2.92 6.56
CA HIS A 93 -3.96 -3.75 6.59
C HIS A 93 -2.79 -3.15 5.78
N VAL A 94 -3.05 -2.65 4.57
CA VAL A 94 -2.04 -1.92 3.76
C VAL A 94 -1.50 -0.71 4.53
N HIS A 95 -2.38 0.08 5.13
CA HIS A 95 -1.95 1.25 5.88
C HIS A 95 -1.09 0.88 7.09
N GLU A 96 -1.46 -0.17 7.84
CA GLU A 96 -0.69 -0.65 9.00
C GLU A 96 0.71 -1.10 8.59
N GLU A 97 0.83 -1.96 7.57
CA GLU A 97 2.13 -2.44 7.07
C GLU A 97 3.01 -1.30 6.55
N LEU A 98 2.41 -0.27 5.92
CA LEU A 98 3.14 0.92 5.47
C LEU A 98 3.64 1.79 6.64
N GLN A 99 2.82 1.99 7.67
CA GLN A 99 3.24 2.72 8.86
C GLN A 99 4.38 1.98 9.58
N GLU A 100 4.27 0.67 9.68
CA GLU A 100 5.32 -0.19 10.22
C GLU A 100 6.62 -0.09 9.41
N LEU A 101 6.55 -0.23 8.09
CA LEU A 101 7.71 -0.09 7.21
C LEU A 101 8.35 1.30 7.32
N LYS A 102 7.54 2.37 7.40
CA LYS A 102 8.04 3.73 7.58
C LYS A 102 8.76 3.91 8.90
N ARG A 103 8.29 3.25 9.98
CA ARG A 103 8.94 3.27 11.29
C ARG A 103 10.26 2.52 11.32
N ASP A 104 10.40 1.43 10.56
CA ASP A 104 11.67 0.70 10.46
C ASP A 104 12.73 1.43 9.62
N LEU A 105 12.31 2.39 8.79
CA LEU A 105 13.17 3.22 7.95
C LEU A 105 13.70 4.48 8.65
N HIS A 106 13.08 4.91 9.76
CA HIS A 106 13.47 6.08 10.57
C HIS A 106 14.23 5.66 11.82
#